data_AF-A0A1I2SKW6-F1
#
_entry.id   AF-A0A1I2SKW6-F1
#
_cell.length_a   1.000
_cell.length_b   1.000
_cell.length_c   1.000
_cell.angle_alpha   90.00
_cell.angle_beta   90.00
_cell.angle_gamma   90.00
#
_symmetry.space_group_name_H-M   'P 1'
#
loop_
_entity.id
_entity.type
_entity.pdbx_description
1 polymer ?
#
loop_
_entity_poly.entity_id
_entity_poly.type
_entity_poly.pdbx_seq_one_letter_code
_entity_poly.pdbx_strand_id
1 'polypeptide(L)'
;MYECPNCGGDLRFDIPSQKLRCEHCDTTFDPYSVVYEEDAKETKDALQVTIFTCKSCGAEISSTNLNASGFCSYCGQPAVFSSRISNERKPEKIIPFKIDKAACRENFIKRMKGALYAPKELSDPDSLSGFVGIYMPYWLYDFSIGPQVIVPVSKSKEKGNYIYTDKFNMTIELSGKFEGMAFDASSSFDDHIADVIAPYDAREMMDFTPSFLCGFYADVPDVGSETYKDDAEVSVLKHTFKVIDAECKKKGFDRDSLGSNVSRAEDAVKLKYSGEKEAMLPVWFLTYRKGDRVCYSVMNGVTGKLAADIPVDFKKFYLTSLLIAIPVFILLNLSFTVQAKSTLVFSMIMAVVTAFIYKKEIDIIKAKEDPFSDQGYVAARCNGAFKDGKKVESNAYKEIGSTLSKKSSGMGGFSIIGFLVLAYWGIQMVLGVVYILVEFWPLILLGVIIVGIWMLWDTIKGNNKKKKAAEGKTKSIPERIQKDFRFTEISGVILGLIIAIVVLIWNPIDDINYYIASTIVFLGIVYTITGIIKKYNILSTHPIPEFFDREGANIHA
;
A
#
# COMPACT_ATOMS: atom_id res chain seq x y z
N MET A 1 5.70 -5.69 36.05
CA MET A 1 6.60 -4.58 35.66
C MET A 1 8.03 -5.04 35.90
N TYR A 2 8.90 -5.07 34.89
CA TYR A 2 10.26 -5.59 35.09
C TYR A 2 11.13 -4.59 35.85
N GLU A 3 11.29 -4.83 37.15
CA GLU A 3 12.10 -4.01 38.05
C GLU A 3 13.56 -4.44 38.04
N CYS A 4 14.47 -3.48 38.14
CA CYS A 4 15.90 -3.74 38.21
C CYS A 4 16.26 -4.40 39.54
N PRO A 5 16.86 -5.61 39.55
CA PRO A 5 17.25 -6.29 40.80
C PRO A 5 18.26 -5.51 41.65
N ASN A 6 18.99 -4.57 41.05
CA ASN A 6 20.03 -3.80 41.72
C ASN A 6 19.50 -2.54 42.43
N CYS A 7 18.50 -1.86 41.86
CA CYS A 7 18.05 -0.55 42.36
C CYS A 7 16.52 -0.35 42.40
N GLY A 8 15.73 -1.32 41.95
CA GLY A 8 14.27 -1.23 41.86
C GLY A 8 13.74 -0.32 40.75
N GLY A 9 14.60 0.32 39.95
CA GLY A 9 14.19 1.16 38.83
C GLY A 9 13.73 0.37 37.59
N ASP A 10 13.02 1.03 36.69
CA ASP A 10 12.45 0.43 35.48
C ASP A 10 13.54 -0.09 34.53
N LEU A 11 13.37 -1.32 34.05
CA LEU A 11 14.16 -1.87 32.95
C LEU A 11 13.55 -1.49 31.61
N ARG A 12 14.40 -1.17 30.63
CA ARG A 12 14.03 -0.97 29.23
C ARG A 12 14.92 -1.79 28.32
N PHE A 13 14.36 -2.29 27.23
CA PHE A 13 15.14 -2.96 26.21
C PHE A 13 15.93 -1.93 25.39
N ASP A 14 17.26 -2.00 25.51
CA ASP A 14 18.20 -1.13 24.80
C ASP A 14 18.57 -1.76 23.45
N ILE A 15 18.12 -1.11 22.38
CA ILE A 15 18.27 -1.60 21.01
C ILE A 15 19.75 -1.79 20.60
N PRO A 16 20.67 -0.83 20.85
CA PRO A 16 22.06 -1.01 20.44
C PRO A 16 22.77 -2.16 21.15
N SER A 17 22.53 -2.36 22.45
CA SER A 17 23.17 -3.45 23.21
C SER A 17 22.43 -4.78 23.15
N GLN A 18 21.18 -4.80 22.67
CA GLN A 18 20.27 -5.95 22.68
C GLN A 18 20.08 -6.54 24.09
N LYS A 19 20.10 -5.67 25.11
CA LYS A 19 19.99 -6.04 26.53
C LYS A 19 18.94 -5.19 27.23
N LEU A 20 18.49 -5.65 28.39
CA LEU A 20 17.72 -4.79 29.30
C LEU A 20 18.68 -3.84 30.01
N ARG A 21 18.43 -2.53 29.95
CA ARG A 21 19.17 -1.50 30.66
C ARG A 21 18.26 -0.81 31.66
N CYS A 22 18.73 -0.64 32.88
CA CYS A 22 18.03 0.18 33.88
C CYS A 22 18.27 1.67 33.60
N GLU A 23 17.22 2.49 33.54
CA GLU A 23 17.36 3.94 33.33
C GLU A 23 17.97 4.68 34.53
N HIS A 24 17.96 4.07 35.72
CA HIS A 24 18.44 4.73 36.95
C HIS A 24 19.88 4.40 37.29
N CYS A 25 20.28 3.13 37.20
CA CYS A 25 21.62 2.67 37.61
C CYS A 25 22.49 2.15 36.46
N ASP A 26 22.00 2.22 35.21
CA ASP A 26 22.71 1.79 33.99
C ASP A 26 23.16 0.31 33.95
N THR A 27 22.73 -0.50 34.92
CA THR A 27 23.04 -1.94 34.93
C THR A 27 22.32 -2.63 33.78
N THR A 28 23.02 -3.54 33.10
CA THR A 28 22.46 -4.30 31.97
C THR A 28 22.24 -5.77 32.30
N PHE A 29 21.14 -6.33 31.82
CA PHE A 29 20.77 -7.73 32.01
C PHE A 29 20.44 -8.40 30.67
N ASP A 30 20.64 -9.71 30.59
CA ASP A 30 20.19 -10.50 29.44
C ASP A 30 18.65 -10.63 29.49
N PRO A 31 17.90 -10.39 28.39
CA PRO A 31 16.45 -10.47 28.39
C PRO A 31 15.87 -11.80 28.90
N TYR A 32 16.59 -12.92 28.73
CA TYR A 32 16.17 -14.23 29.23
C TYR A 32 16.51 -14.48 30.71
N SER A 33 17.39 -13.68 31.30
CA SER A 33 17.85 -13.87 32.68
C SER A 33 16.93 -13.23 33.74
N VAL A 34 16.13 -12.23 33.33
CA VAL A 34 15.23 -11.52 34.23
C VAL A 34 13.87 -12.19 34.16
N VAL A 35 13.54 -12.97 35.19
CA VAL A 35 12.25 -13.63 35.36
C VAL A 35 11.42 -12.81 36.32
N TYR A 36 10.23 -12.38 35.91
CA TYR A 36 9.29 -11.66 36.77
C TYR A 36 8.46 -12.67 37.58
N GLU A 37 8.13 -12.37 38.84
CA GLU A 37 7.39 -13.32 39.70
C GLU A 37 5.99 -13.69 39.16
N GLU A 38 5.38 -12.86 38.29
CA GLU A 38 4.13 -13.22 37.59
C GLU A 38 4.34 -14.11 36.37
N ASP A 39 5.57 -14.23 35.85
CA ASP A 39 5.94 -15.27 34.86
C ASP A 39 5.77 -16.68 35.49
N ALA A 40 5.74 -16.77 36.83
CA ALA A 40 5.43 -17.99 37.56
C ALA A 40 3.91 -18.26 37.72
N LYS A 41 3.04 -17.27 37.42
CA LYS A 41 1.58 -17.43 37.29
C LYS A 41 1.13 -17.60 35.83
N GLU A 42 2.02 -17.39 34.86
CA GLU A 42 1.79 -17.77 33.47
C GLU A 42 1.48 -19.28 33.41
N THR A 43 0.29 -19.61 32.91
CA THR A 43 0.08 -20.96 32.38
C THR A 43 0.92 -21.05 31.12
N LYS A 44 1.44 -22.23 30.74
CA LYS A 44 2.32 -22.42 29.57
C LYS A 44 1.90 -21.66 28.29
N ASP A 45 0.61 -21.40 28.12
CA ASP A 45 0.02 -20.89 26.89
C ASP A 45 -0.60 -19.48 27.00
N ALA A 46 -0.60 -18.84 28.18
CA ALA A 46 -1.30 -17.55 28.40
C ALA A 46 -0.45 -16.51 29.16
N LEU A 47 -0.44 -15.29 28.64
CA LEU A 47 0.24 -14.11 29.17
C LEU A 47 -0.80 -13.14 29.77
N GLN A 48 -0.64 -12.77 31.03
CA GLN A 48 -1.46 -11.74 31.66
C GLN A 48 -0.95 -10.36 31.24
N VAL A 49 -1.75 -9.62 30.47
CA VAL A 49 -1.39 -8.27 29.99
C VAL A 49 -2.38 -7.21 30.46
N THR A 50 -1.87 -6.01 30.70
CA THR A 50 -2.72 -4.83 30.91
C THR A 50 -3.00 -4.19 29.55
N ILE A 51 -4.25 -4.28 29.12
CA ILE A 51 -4.74 -3.69 27.88
C ILE A 51 -5.26 -2.29 28.16
N PHE A 52 -4.74 -1.31 27.44
CA PHE A 52 -5.18 0.07 27.43
C PHE A 52 -6.03 0.34 26.20
N THR A 53 -7.30 0.65 26.40
CA THR A 53 -8.23 1.01 25.32
C THR A 53 -8.33 2.53 25.20
N CYS A 54 -8.04 3.09 24.02
CA CYS A 54 -8.16 4.52 23.78
C CYS A 54 -9.63 4.94 23.75
N LYS A 55 -10.09 5.91 24.55
CA LYS A 55 -11.50 6.34 24.53
C LYS A 55 -11.93 7.05 23.25
N SER A 56 -11.00 7.64 22.50
CA SER A 56 -11.32 8.38 21.27
C SER A 56 -11.44 7.48 20.06
N CYS A 57 -10.46 6.58 19.87
CA CYS A 57 -10.56 5.61 18.80
C CYS A 57 -11.14 4.30 19.29
N GLY A 58 -10.55 3.64 20.27
CA GLY A 58 -10.90 2.29 20.73
C GLY A 58 -9.87 1.24 20.36
N ALA A 59 -8.74 1.66 19.79
CA ALA A 59 -7.56 0.83 19.67
C ALA A 59 -7.13 0.33 21.05
N GLU A 60 -6.76 -0.95 21.09
CA GLU A 60 -6.29 -1.64 22.27
C GLU A 60 -4.78 -1.81 22.16
N ILE A 61 -4.04 -1.25 23.11
CA ILE A 61 -2.59 -1.41 23.17
C ILE A 61 -2.24 -2.00 24.53
N SER A 62 -1.37 -2.99 24.55
CA SER A 62 -0.75 -3.45 25.77
C SER A 62 0.57 -2.69 26.00
N SER A 63 0.86 -2.40 27.26
CA SER A 63 2.14 -1.82 27.65
C SER A 63 2.56 -2.34 29.00
N THR A 64 3.87 -2.54 29.16
CA THR A 64 4.51 -2.89 30.44
C THR A 64 4.71 -1.68 31.35
N ASN A 65 4.57 -0.46 30.82
CA ASN A 65 4.79 0.79 31.56
C ASN A 65 3.51 1.64 31.65
N LEU A 66 3.16 2.03 32.87
CA LEU A 66 2.02 2.91 33.18
C LEU A 66 2.21 4.36 32.72
N ASN A 67 3.44 4.77 32.41
CA ASN A 67 3.75 6.04 31.75
C ASN A 67 3.41 5.93 30.25
N ALA A 68 2.15 5.60 29.97
CA ALA A 68 1.58 5.63 28.65
C ALA A 68 1.78 7.05 28.10
N SER A 69 2.47 7.14 26.97
CA SER A 69 2.56 8.30 26.08
C SER A 69 1.35 9.22 26.26
N GLY A 70 1.60 10.52 26.39
CA GLY A 70 0.53 11.51 26.48
C GLY A 70 -0.40 11.53 25.26
N PHE A 71 -0.22 10.65 24.26
CA PHE A 71 -0.98 10.52 23.02
C PHE A 71 -1.12 9.05 22.57
N CYS A 72 -2.22 8.72 21.89
CA CYS A 72 -2.49 7.41 21.27
C CYS A 72 -1.74 7.25 19.94
N SER A 73 -1.07 6.12 19.74
CA SER A 73 -0.28 5.82 18.53
C SER A 73 -1.12 5.75 17.25
N TYR A 74 -2.40 5.36 17.33
CA TYR A 74 -3.27 5.22 16.15
C TYR A 74 -3.98 6.54 15.80
N CYS A 75 -4.63 7.21 16.75
CA CYS A 75 -5.42 8.42 16.42
C CYS A 75 -4.71 9.75 16.72
N GLY A 76 -3.56 9.72 17.41
CA GLY A 76 -2.82 10.92 17.81
C GLY A 76 -3.52 11.79 18.86
N GLN A 77 -4.62 11.33 19.47
CA GLN A 77 -5.33 12.03 20.54
C GLN A 77 -4.57 11.91 21.86
N PRO A 78 -4.61 12.92 22.75
CA PRO A 78 -4.09 12.78 24.09
C PRO A 78 -4.71 11.59 24.82
N ALA A 79 -3.85 10.80 25.43
CA ALA A 79 -4.17 9.49 25.98
C ALA A 79 -5.09 9.59 27.21
N VAL A 80 -6.40 9.39 27.03
CA VAL A 80 -7.28 8.92 28.12
C VAL A 80 -7.56 7.45 27.85
N PHE A 81 -6.72 6.58 28.39
CA PHE A 81 -6.87 5.14 28.28
C PHE A 81 -7.72 4.59 29.43
N SER A 82 -8.57 3.60 29.14
CA SER A 82 -9.11 2.68 30.16
C SER A 82 -8.26 1.42 30.18
N SER A 83 -7.81 1.00 31.35
CA SER A 83 -7.02 -0.22 31.52
C SER A 83 -7.89 -1.39 31.96
N ARG A 84 -7.67 -2.57 31.39
CA ARG A 84 -8.17 -3.85 31.90
C ARG A 84 -7.05 -4.88 31.90
N ILE A 85 -7.14 -5.87 32.79
CA ILE A 85 -6.24 -7.02 32.78
C ILE A 85 -6.92 -8.12 31.96
N SER A 86 -6.20 -8.68 30.99
CA SER A 86 -6.65 -9.80 30.15
C SER A 86 -5.61 -10.90 30.14
N ASN A 87 -6.04 -12.13 29.89
CA ASN A 87 -5.15 -13.27 29.64
C ASN A 87 -5.14 -13.52 28.14
N GLU A 88 -4.08 -13.07 27.47
CA GLU A 88 -3.90 -13.25 26.04
C GLU A 88 -3.05 -14.48 25.75
N ARG A 89 -3.11 -14.99 24.52
CA ARG A 89 -2.23 -16.06 24.08
C ARG A 89 -0.78 -15.60 24.18
N LYS A 90 0.10 -16.44 24.72
CA LYS A 90 1.53 -16.13 24.75
C LYS A 90 2.12 -16.30 23.34
N PRO A 91 2.76 -15.27 22.76
CA PRO A 91 3.48 -15.42 21.50
C PRO A 91 4.60 -16.44 21.63
N GLU A 92 4.92 -17.14 20.54
CA GLU A 92 5.99 -18.13 20.52
C GLU A 92 7.32 -17.51 20.09
N LYS A 93 7.26 -16.51 19.20
CA LYS A 93 8.43 -15.89 18.57
C LYS A 93 8.45 -14.37 18.70
N ILE A 94 9.63 -13.80 18.60
CA ILE A 94 9.85 -12.35 18.55
C ILE A 94 11.04 -12.01 17.68
N ILE A 95 10.99 -10.87 16.99
CA ILE A 95 12.19 -10.23 16.44
C ILE A 95 12.41 -8.93 17.21
N PRO A 96 13.55 -8.73 17.89
CA PRO A 96 13.81 -7.50 18.63
C PRO A 96 14.05 -6.34 17.66
N PHE A 97 13.74 -5.13 18.11
CA PHE A 97 14.15 -3.92 17.40
C PHE A 97 15.67 -3.92 17.16
N LYS A 98 16.10 -3.58 15.94
CA LYS A 98 17.52 -3.35 15.58
C LYS A 98 17.80 -1.91 15.21
N ILE A 99 16.80 -1.23 14.67
CA ILE A 99 16.86 0.19 14.34
C ILE A 99 16.34 0.97 15.52
N ASP A 100 17.18 1.84 16.09
CA ASP A 100 16.77 2.73 17.16
C ASP A 100 15.92 3.90 16.65
N LYS A 101 15.35 4.65 17.61
CA LYS A 101 14.47 5.79 17.30
C LYS A 101 15.20 6.90 16.53
N ALA A 102 16.49 7.09 16.75
CA ALA A 102 17.27 8.14 16.08
C ALA A 102 17.53 7.78 14.62
N ALA A 103 17.94 6.54 14.35
CA ALA A 103 18.11 5.98 13.02
C ALA A 103 16.79 5.95 12.24
N CYS A 104 15.68 5.62 12.90
CA CYS A 104 14.33 5.71 12.31
C CYS A 104 14.02 7.14 11.82
N ARG A 105 14.26 8.17 12.66
CA ARG A 105 14.06 9.57 12.28
C ARG A 105 14.93 9.97 11.09
N GLU A 106 16.19 9.56 11.07
CA GLU A 106 17.10 9.88 9.96
C GLU A 106 16.65 9.25 8.64
N ASN A 107 16.24 7.99 8.66
CA ASN A 107 15.72 7.29 7.49
C ASN A 107 14.43 7.94 6.97
N PHE A 108 13.55 8.37 7.87
CA PHE A 108 12.35 9.11 7.53
C PHE A 108 12.69 10.46 6.87
N ILE A 109 13.61 11.26 7.45
CA ILE A 109 14.06 12.53 6.86
C ILE A 109 14.66 12.30 5.46
N LYS A 110 15.46 11.25 5.27
CA LYS A 110 16.01 10.88 3.96
C LYS A 110 14.90 10.63 2.93
N ARG A 111 13.83 9.94 3.32
CA ARG A 111 12.65 9.74 2.47
C ARG A 111 11.95 11.06 2.14
N MET A 112 11.78 11.94 3.13
CA MET A 112 11.10 13.23 2.96
C MET A 112 11.84 14.21 2.03
N LYS A 113 13.18 14.11 1.91
CA LYS A 113 13.96 14.93 0.97
C LYS A 113 13.54 14.76 -0.50
N GLY A 114 13.00 13.60 -0.88
CA GLY A 114 12.47 13.34 -2.22
C GLY A 114 11.04 13.87 -2.44
N ALA A 115 10.32 14.23 -1.38
CA ALA A 115 8.92 14.61 -1.43
C ALA A 115 8.75 16.13 -1.53
N LEU A 116 8.98 16.67 -2.74
CA LEU A 116 8.97 18.12 -3.00
C LEU A 116 7.67 18.84 -2.60
N TYR A 117 6.54 18.13 -2.64
CA TYR A 117 5.22 18.68 -2.35
C TYR A 117 4.71 18.37 -0.94
N ALA A 118 5.47 17.67 -0.10
CA ALA A 118 5.02 17.29 1.24
C ALA A 118 4.92 18.51 2.18
N PRO A 119 3.97 18.57 3.12
CA PRO A 119 3.91 19.59 4.18
C PRO A 119 5.24 19.73 4.95
N LYS A 120 5.57 20.94 5.43
CA LYS A 120 6.83 21.15 6.20
C LYS A 120 6.76 20.49 7.57
N GLU A 121 5.55 20.43 8.13
CA GLU A 121 5.22 19.92 9.45
C GLU A 121 5.64 18.45 9.61
N LEU A 122 5.60 17.66 8.52
CA LEU A 122 6.06 16.26 8.54
C LEU A 122 7.57 16.12 8.77
N SER A 123 8.36 17.15 8.46
CA SER A 123 9.82 17.13 8.65
C SER A 123 10.28 17.90 9.88
N ASP A 124 9.34 18.37 10.70
CA ASP A 124 9.62 19.16 11.88
C ASP A 124 10.16 18.28 13.02
N PRO A 125 11.27 18.65 13.70
CA PRO A 125 11.87 17.81 14.73
C PRO A 125 10.91 17.42 15.86
N ASP A 126 10.00 18.31 16.24
CA ASP A 126 9.01 18.06 17.30
C ASP A 126 8.00 16.99 16.85
N SER A 127 7.54 17.04 15.60
CA SER A 127 6.68 16.01 15.02
C SER A 127 7.40 14.66 14.90
N LEU A 128 8.68 14.68 14.48
CA LEU A 128 9.53 13.48 14.42
C LEU A 128 9.86 12.92 15.81
N SER A 129 9.68 13.72 16.87
CA SER A 129 9.85 13.21 18.22
C SER A 129 8.80 12.15 18.60
N GLY A 130 7.64 12.20 17.92
CA GLY A 130 6.45 11.37 18.14
C GLY A 130 6.51 9.94 17.60
N PHE A 131 7.64 9.47 17.04
CA PHE A 131 7.79 8.04 16.71
C PHE A 131 7.64 7.18 17.96
N VAL A 132 6.80 6.15 17.89
CA VAL A 132 6.56 5.19 18.95
C VAL A 132 6.94 3.80 18.44
N GLY A 133 7.66 3.03 19.25
CA GLY A 133 7.98 1.65 18.92
C GLY A 133 6.87 0.74 19.44
N ILE A 134 6.31 -0.05 18.54
CA ILE A 134 5.21 -0.99 18.80
C ILE A 134 5.64 -2.36 18.29
N TYR A 135 5.47 -3.38 19.11
CA TYR A 135 5.49 -4.75 18.65
C TYR A 135 4.10 -5.11 18.11
N MET A 136 4.04 -5.44 16.83
CA MET A 136 2.82 -5.84 16.15
C MET A 136 2.71 -7.38 16.14
N PRO A 137 1.53 -7.95 16.42
CA PRO A 137 1.33 -9.39 16.35
C PRO A 137 1.23 -9.84 14.89
N TYR A 138 1.83 -10.98 14.59
CA TYR A 138 1.86 -11.61 13.27
C TYR A 138 1.62 -13.12 13.40
N TRP A 139 0.90 -13.69 12.45
CA TRP A 139 0.83 -15.12 12.21
C TRP A 139 1.97 -15.56 11.30
N LEU A 140 2.68 -16.59 11.73
CA LEU A 140 3.76 -17.24 10.99
C LEU A 140 3.29 -18.60 10.49
N TYR A 141 3.14 -18.75 9.18
CA TYR A 141 2.71 -20.01 8.57
C TYR A 141 3.90 -20.82 8.05
N ASP A 142 3.94 -22.09 8.40
CA ASP A 142 4.99 -23.02 7.98
C ASP A 142 4.44 -24.02 6.94
N PHE A 143 5.14 -24.16 5.81
CA PHE A 143 4.79 -25.08 4.72
C PHE A 143 5.99 -25.93 4.29
N SER A 144 5.71 -27.13 3.76
CA SER A 144 6.72 -27.95 3.10
C SER A 144 6.23 -28.48 1.75
N ILE A 145 7.16 -28.64 0.81
CA ILE A 145 6.92 -29.18 -0.53
C ILE A 145 7.85 -30.37 -0.81
N GLY A 146 7.42 -31.25 -1.72
CA GLY A 146 8.24 -32.35 -2.23
C GLY A 146 7.83 -33.75 -1.78
N PRO A 147 8.69 -34.77 -1.97
CA PRO A 147 10.07 -34.69 -2.47
C PRO A 147 10.19 -34.62 -4.00
N GLN A 148 9.09 -34.77 -4.75
CA GLN A 148 9.11 -34.80 -6.21
C GLN A 148 7.87 -34.10 -6.78
N VAL A 149 8.04 -33.49 -7.94
CA VAL A 149 6.99 -32.84 -8.73
C VAL A 149 7.05 -33.39 -10.14
N ILE A 150 5.91 -33.76 -10.72
CA ILE A 150 5.80 -34.18 -12.11
C ILE A 150 5.04 -33.10 -12.86
N VAL A 151 5.70 -32.44 -13.81
CA VAL A 151 5.09 -31.37 -14.61
C VAL A 151 5.09 -31.72 -16.11
N PRO A 152 3.96 -31.52 -16.81
CA PRO A 152 3.94 -31.61 -18.26
C PRO A 152 4.71 -30.43 -18.86
N VAL A 153 5.57 -30.71 -19.82
CA VAL A 153 6.38 -29.71 -20.52
C VAL A 153 6.34 -29.93 -22.01
N SER A 154 6.45 -28.85 -22.78
CA SER A 154 6.46 -28.89 -24.23
C SER A 154 7.66 -28.15 -24.82
N LYS A 155 8.04 -28.56 -26.04
CA LYS A 155 9.06 -27.89 -26.84
C LYS A 155 8.56 -27.78 -28.28
N SER A 156 8.44 -26.55 -28.75
CA SER A 156 7.98 -26.26 -30.11
C SER A 156 9.16 -25.92 -31.03
N LYS A 157 9.14 -26.48 -32.25
CA LYS A 157 10.10 -26.18 -33.32
C LYS A 157 9.34 -25.88 -34.61
N GLU A 158 9.74 -24.82 -35.29
CA GLU A 158 9.20 -24.47 -36.60
C GLU A 158 10.04 -25.13 -37.69
N LYS A 159 9.38 -25.81 -38.63
CA LYS A 159 10.03 -26.43 -39.79
C LYS A 159 9.14 -26.24 -41.03
N GLY A 160 9.50 -25.29 -41.87
CA GLY A 160 8.67 -24.87 -43.01
C GLY A 160 7.37 -24.21 -42.52
N ASN A 161 6.23 -24.64 -43.05
CA ASN A 161 4.90 -24.13 -42.65
C ASN A 161 4.28 -24.89 -41.45
N TYR A 162 5.04 -25.77 -40.79
CA TYR A 162 4.55 -26.60 -39.69
C TYR A 162 5.24 -26.24 -38.37
N ILE A 163 4.43 -26.16 -37.31
CA ILE A 163 4.89 -26.08 -35.92
C ILE A 163 4.80 -27.49 -35.34
N TYR A 164 5.93 -28.09 -35.01
CA TYR A 164 6.01 -29.38 -34.32
C TYR A 164 6.16 -29.12 -32.83
N THR A 165 5.25 -29.65 -32.02
CA THR A 165 5.29 -29.54 -30.56
C THR A 165 5.50 -30.92 -29.94
N ASP A 166 6.69 -31.15 -29.40
CA ASP A 166 7.02 -32.36 -28.65
C ASP A 166 6.54 -32.20 -27.19
N LYS A 167 5.80 -33.16 -26.66
CA LYS A 167 5.27 -33.15 -25.29
C LYS A 167 5.96 -34.21 -24.42
N PHE A 168 6.37 -33.82 -23.21
CA PHE A 168 7.06 -34.67 -22.25
C PHE A 168 6.50 -34.48 -20.85
N ASN A 169 6.76 -35.44 -19.95
CA ASN A 169 6.59 -35.25 -18.52
C ASN A 169 7.97 -35.13 -17.89
N MET A 170 8.22 -34.02 -17.20
CA MET A 170 9.46 -33.79 -16.47
C MET A 170 9.23 -34.12 -15.00
N THR A 171 10.03 -35.06 -14.48
CA THR A 171 10.10 -35.33 -13.04
C THR A 171 11.21 -34.47 -12.46
N ILE A 172 10.85 -33.62 -11.50
CA ILE A 172 11.75 -32.72 -10.80
C ILE A 172 11.82 -33.17 -9.34
N GLU A 173 13.01 -33.52 -8.87
CA GLU A 173 13.28 -33.69 -7.45
C GLU A 173 13.34 -32.29 -6.82
N LEU A 174 12.34 -31.99 -6.00
CA LEU A 174 12.18 -30.69 -5.38
C LEU A 174 11.69 -30.92 -3.96
N SER A 175 12.51 -30.54 -2.99
CA SER A 175 12.12 -30.47 -1.59
C SER A 175 12.41 -29.06 -1.08
N GLY A 176 11.45 -28.50 -0.37
CA GLY A 176 11.56 -27.14 0.17
C GLY A 176 10.77 -27.03 1.46
N LYS A 177 11.30 -26.22 2.37
CA LYS A 177 10.60 -25.77 3.58
C LYS A 177 10.48 -24.26 3.52
N PHE A 178 9.28 -23.78 3.81
CA PHE A 178 8.95 -22.37 3.92
C PHE A 178 8.56 -22.17 5.39
N GLU A 179 9.45 -21.57 6.16
CA GLU A 179 9.24 -21.34 7.59
C GLU A 179 9.09 -19.84 7.82
N GLY A 180 8.08 -19.45 8.61
CA GLY A 180 7.88 -18.06 9.02
C GLY A 180 7.28 -17.15 7.95
N MET A 181 6.34 -17.62 7.14
CA MET A 181 5.56 -16.73 6.26
C MET A 181 4.68 -15.81 7.13
N ALA A 182 5.07 -14.54 7.26
CA ALA A 182 4.48 -13.61 8.21
C ALA A 182 3.35 -12.77 7.59
N PHE A 183 2.18 -12.79 8.25
CA PHE A 183 1.02 -11.93 7.97
C PHE A 183 0.59 -11.27 9.28
N ASP A 184 0.17 -10.01 9.26
CA ASP A 184 -0.21 -9.33 10.49
C ASP A 184 -1.49 -9.92 11.09
N ALA A 185 -1.63 -9.77 12.40
CA ALA A 185 -2.76 -10.31 13.15
C ALA A 185 -3.62 -9.20 13.78
N SER A 186 -3.54 -7.97 13.25
CA SER A 186 -4.22 -6.79 13.79
C SER A 186 -5.12 -6.16 12.73
N SER A 187 -6.43 -6.19 12.94
CA SER A 187 -7.44 -5.60 12.06
C SER A 187 -7.41 -4.07 12.00
N SER A 188 -6.63 -3.47 12.91
CA SER A 188 -6.37 -2.03 12.97
C SER A 188 -5.13 -1.63 12.17
N PHE A 189 -4.32 -2.61 11.77
CA PHE A 189 -3.15 -2.43 10.92
C PHE A 189 -3.53 -2.76 9.48
N ASP A 190 -3.21 -1.84 8.55
CA ASP A 190 -3.58 -1.99 7.14
C ASP A 190 -2.67 -3.04 6.46
N ASP A 191 -3.29 -4.07 5.87
CA ASP A 191 -2.60 -5.19 5.18
C ASP A 191 -1.58 -4.66 4.14
N HIS A 192 -1.94 -3.60 3.40
CA HIS A 192 -1.06 -3.02 2.39
C HIS A 192 0.15 -2.30 3.04
N ILE A 193 -0.01 -1.64 4.19
CA ILE A 193 1.11 -1.09 4.95
C ILE A 193 2.03 -2.23 5.42
N ALA A 194 1.46 -3.32 5.95
CA ALA A 194 2.20 -4.51 6.38
C ALA A 194 3.06 -5.09 5.24
N ASP A 195 2.47 -5.24 4.05
CA ASP A 195 3.14 -5.73 2.84
C ASP A 195 4.29 -4.82 2.38
N VAL A 196 4.13 -3.49 2.47
CA VAL A 196 5.16 -2.54 2.05
C VAL A 196 6.38 -2.58 2.97
N ILE A 197 6.18 -2.76 4.28
CA ILE A 197 7.26 -2.83 5.27
C ILE A 197 7.91 -4.21 5.35
N ALA A 198 7.26 -5.25 4.83
CA ALA A 198 7.81 -6.60 4.69
C ALA A 198 9.04 -6.64 3.74
N PRO A 199 9.93 -7.64 3.83
CA PRO A 199 9.85 -8.85 4.64
C PRO A 199 10.53 -8.71 6.01
N TYR A 200 10.14 -9.59 6.92
CA TYR A 200 10.92 -9.95 8.10
C TYR A 200 11.63 -11.29 7.82
N ASP A 201 12.88 -11.40 8.22
CA ASP A 201 13.65 -12.63 8.02
C ASP A 201 13.38 -13.59 9.18
N ALA A 202 12.76 -14.73 8.88
CA ALA A 202 12.43 -15.76 9.87
C ALA A 202 13.66 -16.29 10.62
N ARG A 203 14.86 -16.20 10.03
CA ARG A 203 16.11 -16.62 10.70
C ARG A 203 16.51 -15.71 11.87
N GLU A 204 15.93 -14.52 11.95
CA GLU A 204 16.17 -13.57 13.03
C GLU A 204 15.18 -13.70 14.18
N MET A 205 14.23 -14.65 14.08
CA MET A 205 13.25 -14.91 15.13
C MET A 205 13.89 -15.65 16.30
N MET A 206 13.59 -15.17 17.50
CA MET A 206 13.99 -15.76 18.77
C MET A 206 12.76 -16.22 19.54
N ASP A 207 12.98 -17.03 20.58
CA ASP A 207 11.89 -17.43 21.48
C ASP A 207 11.40 -16.21 22.26
N PHE A 208 10.07 -16.05 22.33
CA PHE A 208 9.46 -14.93 23.00
C PHE A 208 9.73 -14.95 24.50
N THR A 209 10.11 -13.79 25.03
CA THR A 209 10.06 -13.48 26.46
C THR A 209 9.47 -12.08 26.63
N PRO A 210 8.57 -11.85 27.62
CA PRO A 210 7.90 -10.55 27.76
C PRO A 210 8.88 -9.40 28.06
N SER A 211 10.09 -9.71 28.54
CA SER A 211 11.12 -8.70 28.81
C SER A 211 11.52 -7.89 27.57
N PHE A 212 11.43 -8.44 26.35
CA PHE A 212 11.66 -7.69 25.11
C PHE A 212 10.66 -6.55 24.88
N LEU A 213 9.48 -6.62 25.50
CA LEU A 213 8.45 -5.58 25.42
C LEU A 213 8.74 -4.40 26.36
N CYS A 214 9.77 -4.47 27.20
CA CYS A 214 10.11 -3.41 28.15
C CYS A 214 10.51 -2.13 27.43
N GLY A 215 9.75 -1.06 27.64
CA GLY A 215 9.97 0.24 26.98
C GLY A 215 9.29 0.38 25.62
N PHE A 216 8.53 -0.62 25.17
CA PHE A 216 7.76 -0.61 23.93
C PHE A 216 6.28 -0.87 24.20
N TYR A 217 5.44 -0.50 23.25
CA TYR A 217 4.05 -0.96 23.20
C TYR A 217 4.00 -2.32 22.52
N ALA A 218 2.94 -3.06 22.79
CA ALA A 218 2.59 -4.27 22.05
C ALA A 218 1.11 -4.22 21.69
N ASP A 219 0.79 -4.43 20.42
CA ASP A 219 -0.59 -4.58 19.97
C ASP A 219 -1.10 -6.01 20.30
N VAL A 220 -2.41 -6.19 20.39
CA VAL A 220 -3.04 -7.47 20.74
C VAL A 220 -3.67 -8.07 19.48
N PRO A 221 -3.47 -9.38 19.20
CA PRO A 221 -4.06 -9.98 18.02
C PRO A 221 -5.59 -10.04 18.12
N ASP A 222 -6.29 -9.53 17.11
CA ASP A 222 -7.75 -9.60 16.98
C ASP A 222 -8.21 -10.27 15.67
N VAL A 223 -7.25 -10.72 14.84
CA VAL A 223 -7.48 -11.51 13.61
C VAL A 223 -7.12 -12.97 13.84
N GLY A 224 -8.03 -13.89 13.50
CA GLY A 224 -7.84 -15.34 13.66
C GLY A 224 -6.76 -15.91 12.73
N SER A 225 -6.06 -16.97 13.17
CA SER A 225 -4.94 -17.57 12.42
C SER A 225 -5.35 -18.20 11.11
N GLU A 226 -6.62 -18.56 10.93
CA GLU A 226 -7.15 -19.10 9.68
C GLU A 226 -7.25 -18.07 8.56
N THR A 227 -7.19 -16.77 8.89
CA THR A 227 -7.53 -15.67 7.98
C THR A 227 -6.62 -15.65 6.76
N TYR A 228 -5.29 -15.64 6.93
CA TYR A 228 -4.34 -15.47 5.82
C TYR A 228 -3.67 -16.77 5.35
N LYS A 229 -4.14 -17.92 5.84
CA LYS A 229 -3.53 -19.21 5.52
C LYS A 229 -3.53 -19.49 4.01
N ASP A 230 -4.65 -19.21 3.34
CA ASP A 230 -4.81 -19.42 1.90
C ASP A 230 -3.88 -18.47 1.09
N ASP A 231 -3.70 -17.23 1.55
CA ASP A 231 -2.79 -16.26 0.93
C ASP A 231 -1.32 -16.67 1.08
N ALA A 232 -0.96 -17.20 2.25
CA ALA A 232 0.36 -17.76 2.52
C ALA A 232 0.64 -18.99 1.62
N GLU A 233 -0.33 -19.89 1.50
CA GLU A 233 -0.28 -21.06 0.62
C GLU A 233 -0.09 -20.65 -0.84
N VAL A 234 -0.88 -19.70 -1.34
CA VAL A 234 -0.74 -19.19 -2.71
C VAL A 234 0.63 -18.54 -2.93
N SER A 235 1.16 -17.83 -1.95
CA SER A 235 2.50 -17.23 -2.04
C SER A 235 3.59 -18.30 -2.19
N VAL A 236 3.50 -19.39 -1.42
CA VAL A 236 4.37 -20.56 -1.53
C VAL A 236 4.24 -21.23 -2.90
N LEU A 237 3.02 -21.42 -3.40
CA LEU A 237 2.76 -22.01 -4.71
C LEU A 237 3.31 -21.14 -5.84
N LYS A 238 3.03 -19.83 -5.84
CA LYS A 238 3.55 -18.86 -6.82
C LYS A 238 5.08 -18.90 -6.87
N HIS A 239 5.75 -18.89 -5.71
CA HIS A 239 7.20 -18.99 -5.65
C HIS A 239 7.71 -20.33 -6.20
N THR A 240 7.09 -21.44 -5.77
CA THR A 240 7.47 -22.80 -6.18
C THR A 240 7.34 -23.00 -7.69
N PHE A 241 6.20 -22.61 -8.28
CA PHE A 241 6.00 -22.70 -9.73
C PHE A 241 6.92 -21.77 -10.51
N LYS A 242 7.26 -20.60 -9.98
CA LYS A 242 8.26 -19.72 -10.60
C LYS A 242 9.65 -20.38 -10.67
N VAL A 243 10.06 -21.10 -9.62
CA VAL A 243 11.31 -21.87 -9.61
C VAL A 243 11.25 -23.02 -10.61
N ILE A 244 10.15 -23.77 -10.63
CA ILE A 244 9.93 -24.86 -11.60
C ILE A 244 9.99 -24.32 -13.04
N ASP A 245 9.30 -23.22 -13.33
CA ASP A 245 9.27 -22.60 -14.66
C ASP A 245 10.68 -22.15 -15.10
N ALA A 246 11.48 -21.62 -14.17
CA ALA A 246 12.85 -21.22 -14.44
C ALA A 246 13.75 -22.44 -14.78
N GLU A 247 13.61 -23.54 -14.04
CA GLU A 247 14.38 -24.78 -14.30
C GLU A 247 13.95 -25.46 -15.60
N CYS A 248 12.65 -25.53 -15.90
CA CYS A 248 12.15 -26.03 -17.19
C CYS A 248 12.75 -25.25 -18.36
N LYS A 249 12.73 -23.90 -18.27
CA LYS A 249 13.30 -23.01 -19.30
C LYS A 249 14.79 -23.19 -19.47
N LYS A 250 15.53 -23.36 -18.37
CA LYS A 250 16.98 -23.64 -18.41
C LYS A 250 17.31 -24.95 -19.16
N LYS A 251 16.39 -25.92 -19.12
CA LYS A 251 16.48 -27.17 -19.90
C LYS A 251 15.90 -27.06 -21.33
N GLY A 252 15.38 -25.89 -21.71
CA GLY A 252 14.84 -25.61 -23.03
C GLY A 252 13.45 -26.17 -23.27
N PHE A 253 12.64 -26.22 -22.21
CA PHE A 253 11.23 -26.61 -22.24
C PHE A 253 10.34 -25.51 -21.63
N ASP A 254 9.11 -25.39 -22.10
CA ASP A 254 8.08 -24.58 -21.47
C ASP A 254 7.13 -25.49 -20.69
N ARG A 255 6.71 -25.06 -19.49
CA ARG A 255 5.76 -25.83 -18.68
C ARG A 255 4.34 -25.63 -19.23
N ASP A 256 3.64 -26.73 -19.46
CA ASP A 256 2.23 -26.73 -19.85
C ASP A 256 1.30 -26.57 -18.62
N SER A 257 0.01 -26.40 -18.86
CA SER A 257 -1.00 -26.49 -17.79
C SER A 257 -0.89 -27.83 -17.06
N LEU A 258 -1.03 -27.82 -15.74
CA LEU A 258 -1.13 -29.05 -14.92
C LEU A 258 -2.20 -29.96 -15.56
N GLY A 259 -1.80 -31.17 -15.95
CA GLY A 259 -2.65 -32.06 -16.76
C GLY A 259 -3.95 -32.48 -16.08
N SER A 260 -4.81 -33.19 -16.79
CA SER A 260 -6.17 -33.57 -16.33
C SER A 260 -6.24 -34.37 -15.02
N ASN A 261 -5.13 -34.97 -14.58
CA ASN A 261 -5.07 -35.82 -13.37
C ASN A 261 -4.68 -35.04 -12.11
N VAL A 262 -4.33 -33.76 -12.23
CA VAL A 262 -4.03 -32.87 -11.11
C VAL A 262 -5.13 -31.82 -11.04
N SER A 263 -6.04 -31.98 -10.09
CA SER A 263 -7.17 -31.06 -9.90
C SER A 263 -6.75 -29.75 -9.24
N ARG A 264 -5.70 -29.75 -8.40
CA ARG A 264 -5.26 -28.58 -7.62
C ARG A 264 -3.75 -28.40 -7.69
N ALA A 265 -3.29 -27.15 -7.66
CA ALA A 265 -1.87 -26.82 -7.75
C ALA A 265 -1.06 -27.33 -6.54
N GLU A 266 -1.67 -27.37 -5.35
CA GLU A 266 -1.09 -27.91 -4.12
C GLU A 266 -0.73 -29.40 -4.21
N ASP A 267 -1.57 -30.19 -4.89
CA ASP A 267 -1.36 -31.63 -5.09
C ASP A 267 -0.14 -31.91 -5.97
N ALA A 268 0.10 -31.07 -6.97
CA ALA A 268 1.24 -31.20 -7.90
C ALA A 268 2.57 -31.15 -7.15
N VAL A 269 2.67 -30.26 -6.17
CA VAL A 269 3.90 -30.01 -5.40
C VAL A 269 3.92 -30.73 -4.04
N LYS A 270 2.85 -31.48 -3.73
CA LYS A 270 2.64 -32.16 -2.44
C LYS A 270 2.81 -31.19 -1.26
N LEU A 271 2.14 -30.04 -1.36
CA LEU A 271 2.19 -29.02 -0.31
C LEU A 271 1.64 -29.60 1.00
N LYS A 272 2.34 -29.36 2.10
CA LYS A 272 1.90 -29.72 3.46
C LYS A 272 2.00 -28.52 4.37
N TYR A 273 0.88 -28.18 4.99
CA TYR A 273 0.82 -27.22 6.08
C TYR A 273 1.41 -27.84 7.36
N SER A 274 2.34 -27.14 8.00
CA SER A 274 3.08 -27.63 9.17
C SER A 274 2.66 -26.96 10.49
N GLY A 275 1.76 -25.97 10.43
CA GLY A 275 1.23 -25.24 11.57
C GLY A 275 1.48 -23.73 11.48
N GLU A 276 0.86 -23.01 12.40
CA GLU A 276 1.03 -21.58 12.62
C GLU A 276 1.68 -21.31 13.98
N LYS A 277 2.41 -20.20 14.06
CA LYS A 277 2.91 -19.64 15.33
C LYS A 277 2.57 -18.17 15.41
N GLU A 278 2.40 -17.65 16.62
CA GLU A 278 2.27 -16.22 16.84
C GLU A 278 3.64 -15.59 17.09
N ALA A 279 3.88 -14.43 16.47
CA ALA A 279 5.12 -13.68 16.62
C ALA A 279 4.90 -12.19 16.83
N MET A 280 5.79 -11.58 17.61
CA MET A 280 5.82 -10.13 17.81
C MET A 280 6.91 -9.50 16.94
N LEU A 281 6.51 -8.64 16.00
CA LEU A 281 7.42 -7.99 15.05
C LEU A 281 7.55 -6.48 15.32
N PRO A 282 8.76 -5.92 15.26
CA PRO A 282 9.02 -4.56 15.74
C PRO A 282 8.71 -3.53 14.65
N VAL A 283 7.87 -2.57 14.97
CA VAL A 283 7.43 -1.51 14.05
C VAL A 283 7.59 -0.14 14.71
N TRP A 284 8.21 0.80 14.00
CA TRP A 284 8.17 2.21 14.36
C TRP A 284 6.97 2.88 13.72
N PHE A 285 6.14 3.50 14.54
CA PHE A 285 4.89 4.11 14.13
C PHE A 285 4.91 5.62 14.42
N LEU A 286 4.52 6.42 13.44
CA LEU A 286 4.32 7.86 13.59
C LEU A 286 2.96 8.22 13.00
N THR A 287 2.19 8.97 13.80
CA THR A 287 0.88 9.48 13.40
C THR A 287 0.93 10.99 13.30
N TYR A 288 0.66 11.50 12.10
CA TYR A 288 0.51 12.93 11.86
C TYR A 288 -0.96 13.27 11.66
N ARG A 289 -1.52 14.06 12.58
CA ARG A 289 -2.93 14.45 12.54
C ARG A 289 -3.10 15.84 11.92
N LYS A 290 -4.08 15.96 11.01
CA LYS A 290 -4.52 17.25 10.46
C LYS A 290 -6.05 17.29 10.40
N GLY A 291 -6.67 17.94 11.39
CA GLY A 291 -8.12 18.01 11.50
C GLY A 291 -8.74 16.69 11.97
N ASP A 292 -9.66 16.15 11.18
CA ASP A 292 -10.37 14.89 11.38
C ASP A 292 -9.70 13.69 10.69
N ARG A 293 -8.50 13.89 10.12
CA ARG A 293 -7.74 12.85 9.42
C ARG A 293 -6.31 12.70 9.94
N VAL A 294 -5.75 11.52 9.76
CA VAL A 294 -4.41 11.11 10.22
C VAL A 294 -3.60 10.51 9.08
N CYS A 295 -2.30 10.76 9.03
CA CYS A 295 -1.37 10.09 8.11
C CYS A 295 -0.50 9.14 8.93
N TYR A 296 -0.28 7.93 8.43
CA TYR A 296 0.61 6.97 9.06
C TYR A 296 1.97 6.95 8.39
N SER A 297 3.00 6.86 9.21
CA SER A 297 4.37 6.62 8.78
C SER A 297 4.92 5.46 9.60
N VAL A 298 5.08 4.33 8.93
CA VAL A 298 5.32 3.02 9.53
C VAL A 298 6.62 2.46 8.98
N MET A 299 7.56 2.13 9.85
CA MET A 299 8.87 1.62 9.47
C MET A 299 9.13 0.27 10.14
N ASN A 300 9.63 -0.67 9.35
CA ASN A 300 10.15 -1.94 9.84
C ASN A 300 11.33 -1.68 10.80
N GLY A 301 11.20 -2.11 12.06
CA GLY A 301 12.19 -1.90 13.14
C GLY A 301 13.49 -2.68 12.97
N VAL A 302 13.60 -3.51 11.93
CA VAL A 302 14.78 -4.34 11.62
C VAL A 302 15.45 -3.83 10.34
N THR A 303 14.68 -3.75 9.25
CA THR A 303 15.22 -3.47 7.91
C THR A 303 15.22 -2.00 7.54
N GLY A 304 14.39 -1.19 8.20
CA GLY A 304 14.25 0.25 7.93
C GLY A 304 13.41 0.56 6.69
N LYS A 305 12.76 -0.46 6.10
CA LYS A 305 11.75 -0.25 5.06
C LYS A 305 10.61 0.59 5.62
N LEU A 306 10.20 1.62 4.88
CA LEU A 306 9.27 2.65 5.33
C LEU A 306 8.08 2.73 4.38
N ALA A 307 6.88 2.55 4.94
CA ALA A 307 5.62 2.96 4.36
C ALA A 307 5.25 4.32 4.96
N ALA A 308 5.00 5.33 4.13
CA ALA A 308 4.60 6.65 4.62
C ALA A 308 3.53 7.23 3.72
N ASP A 309 2.40 7.57 4.33
CA ASP A 309 1.35 8.35 3.69
C ASP A 309 1.76 9.82 3.71
N ILE A 310 2.06 10.36 2.52
CA ILE A 310 2.58 11.72 2.36
C ILE A 310 1.53 12.55 1.63
N PRO A 311 0.70 13.33 2.35
CA PRO A 311 -0.20 14.28 1.69
C PRO A 311 0.59 15.34 0.94
N VAL A 312 -0.04 15.93 -0.06
CA VAL A 312 0.47 17.03 -0.86
C VAL A 312 0.00 18.36 -0.27
N ASP A 313 0.92 19.26 0.03
CA ASP A 313 0.60 20.64 0.37
C ASP A 313 0.31 21.45 -0.91
N PHE A 314 -0.89 22.02 -1.01
CA PHE A 314 -1.30 22.78 -2.19
C PHE A 314 -0.41 23.98 -2.48
N LYS A 315 0.05 24.70 -1.45
CA LYS A 315 0.89 25.90 -1.64
C LYS A 315 2.24 25.49 -2.23
N LYS A 316 2.86 24.45 -1.67
CA LYS A 316 4.11 23.89 -2.21
C LYS A 316 3.92 23.32 -3.60
N PHE A 317 2.81 22.62 -3.86
CA PHE A 317 2.52 22.09 -5.18
C PHE A 317 2.53 23.19 -6.25
N TYR A 318 1.75 24.26 -6.07
CA TYR A 318 1.72 25.36 -7.04
C TYR A 318 3.06 26.09 -7.15
N LEU A 319 3.71 26.39 -6.02
CA LEU A 319 4.98 27.12 -6.01
C LEU A 319 6.10 26.32 -6.70
N THR A 320 6.29 25.06 -6.31
CA THR A 320 7.32 24.19 -6.90
C THR A 320 7.02 23.92 -8.37
N SER A 321 5.76 23.67 -8.74
CA SER A 321 5.38 23.49 -10.16
C SER A 321 5.65 24.74 -10.99
N LEU A 322 5.36 25.94 -10.45
CA LEU A 322 5.65 27.20 -11.13
C LEU A 322 7.16 27.41 -11.31
N LEU A 323 7.96 27.13 -10.27
CA LEU A 323 9.42 27.25 -10.33
C LEU A 323 10.04 26.29 -11.34
N ILE A 324 9.49 25.08 -11.51
CA ILE A 324 9.91 24.12 -12.55
C ILE A 324 9.40 24.56 -13.93
N ALA A 325 8.22 25.16 -14.02
CA ALA A 325 7.63 25.61 -15.28
C ALA A 325 8.41 26.75 -15.93
N ILE A 326 8.99 27.68 -15.16
CA ILE A 326 9.76 28.82 -15.69
C ILE A 326 10.96 28.39 -16.57
N PRO A 327 11.91 27.56 -16.12
CA PRO A 327 13.03 27.14 -16.96
C PRO A 327 12.58 26.28 -18.14
N VAL A 328 11.54 25.45 -17.98
CA VAL A 328 10.96 24.69 -19.10
C VAL A 328 10.36 25.63 -20.14
N PHE A 329 9.63 26.67 -19.71
CA PHE A 329 9.07 27.68 -20.59
C PHE A 329 10.16 28.45 -21.34
N ILE A 330 11.22 28.89 -20.66
CA ILE A 330 12.35 29.58 -21.30
C ILE A 330 13.02 28.65 -22.33
N LEU A 331 13.28 27.39 -21.97
CA LEU A 331 13.89 26.41 -22.85
C LEU A 331 13.04 26.17 -24.12
N LEU A 332 11.72 26.03 -23.96
CA LEU A 332 10.80 25.84 -25.09
C LEU A 332 10.73 27.07 -26.00
N ASN A 333 10.73 28.28 -25.43
CA ASN A 333 10.74 29.53 -26.21
C ASN A 333 12.02 29.72 -27.03
N LEU A 334 13.17 29.24 -26.55
CA LEU A 334 14.43 29.32 -27.28
C LEU A 334 14.45 28.43 -28.54
N SER A 335 13.62 27.39 -28.59
CA SER A 335 13.63 26.40 -29.66
C SER A 335 12.46 26.51 -30.64
N PHE A 336 11.31 27.08 -30.26
CA PHE A 336 10.11 27.04 -31.09
C PHE A 336 9.12 28.19 -30.86
N THR A 337 8.50 28.66 -31.94
CA THR A 337 7.34 29.57 -31.93
C THR A 337 6.08 28.80 -32.32
N VAL A 338 5.19 28.54 -31.36
CA VAL A 338 3.93 27.81 -31.59
C VAL A 338 2.89 28.74 -32.22
N GLN A 339 2.25 28.31 -33.32
CA GLN A 339 1.11 29.04 -33.89
C GLN A 339 -0.13 28.93 -32.99
N ALA A 340 -1.05 29.90 -33.08
CA ALA A 340 -2.24 29.98 -32.22
C ALA A 340 -3.12 28.71 -32.30
N LYS A 341 -3.36 28.20 -33.51
CA LYS A 341 -4.11 26.95 -33.75
C LYS A 341 -3.44 25.72 -33.14
N SER A 342 -2.13 25.59 -33.31
CA SER A 342 -1.35 24.47 -32.77
C SER A 342 -1.38 24.44 -31.24
N THR A 343 -1.37 25.62 -30.60
CA THR A 343 -1.46 25.76 -29.15
C THR A 343 -2.81 25.24 -28.62
N LEU A 344 -3.91 25.55 -29.33
CA LEU A 344 -5.23 25.04 -28.97
C LEU A 344 -5.31 23.51 -29.09
N VAL A 345 -4.85 22.94 -30.20
CA VAL A 345 -4.81 21.48 -30.41
C VAL A 345 -3.95 20.79 -29.34
N PHE A 346 -2.78 21.35 -29.03
CA PHE A 346 -1.92 20.82 -27.98
C PHE A 346 -2.61 20.83 -26.61
N SER A 347 -3.30 21.92 -26.25
CA SER A 347 -4.05 22.00 -25.01
C SER A 347 -5.17 20.94 -24.92
N MET A 348 -5.80 20.60 -26.05
CA MET A 348 -6.81 19.52 -26.12
C MET A 348 -6.20 18.15 -25.87
N ILE A 349 -5.04 17.85 -26.46
CA ILE A 349 -4.32 16.57 -26.24
C ILE A 349 -3.97 16.43 -24.76
N MET A 350 -3.40 17.48 -24.15
CA MET A 350 -3.06 17.49 -22.72
C MET A 350 -4.30 17.32 -21.83
N ALA A 351 -5.43 17.93 -22.21
CA ALA A 351 -6.71 17.77 -21.55
C ALA A 351 -7.19 16.30 -21.57
N VAL A 352 -7.15 15.64 -22.72
CA VAL A 352 -7.55 14.21 -22.85
C VAL A 352 -6.63 13.31 -22.02
N VAL A 353 -5.31 13.52 -22.08
CA VAL A 353 -4.34 12.77 -21.26
C VAL A 353 -4.64 12.97 -19.77
N THR A 354 -4.90 14.20 -19.34
CA THR A 354 -5.26 14.52 -17.95
C THR A 354 -6.54 13.80 -17.52
N ALA A 355 -7.57 13.76 -18.38
CA ALA A 355 -8.81 13.04 -18.07
C ALA A 355 -8.59 11.51 -17.96
N PHE A 356 -7.71 10.93 -18.78
CA PHE A 356 -7.35 9.52 -18.67
C PHE A 356 -6.59 9.23 -17.37
N ILE A 357 -5.60 10.05 -17.01
CA ILE A 357 -4.87 9.95 -15.74
C ILE A 357 -5.84 10.08 -14.57
N TYR A 358 -6.71 11.10 -14.59
CA TYR A 358 -7.75 11.30 -13.58
C TYR A 358 -8.56 10.02 -13.35
N LYS A 359 -9.04 9.40 -14.43
CA LYS A 359 -9.87 8.19 -14.32
C LYS A 359 -9.10 7.01 -13.73
N LYS A 360 -7.90 6.74 -14.27
CA LYS A 360 -7.05 5.64 -13.79
C LYS A 360 -6.73 5.80 -12.31
N GLU A 361 -6.35 7.00 -11.89
CA GLU A 361 -6.04 7.27 -10.49
C GLU A 361 -7.27 7.08 -9.64
N ILE A 362 -8.42 7.67 -10.01
CA ILE A 362 -9.68 7.51 -9.27
C ILE A 362 -10.09 6.03 -9.10
N ASP A 363 -9.84 5.18 -10.08
CA ASP A 363 -10.16 3.76 -9.97
C ASP A 363 -9.19 3.01 -9.04
N ILE A 364 -7.89 3.32 -9.07
CA ILE A 364 -6.89 2.81 -8.10
C ILE A 364 -7.27 3.24 -6.69
N ILE A 365 -7.60 4.52 -6.55
CA ILE A 365 -8.03 5.18 -5.34
C ILE A 365 -9.24 4.46 -4.73
N LYS A 366 -10.30 4.21 -5.51
CA LYS A 366 -11.50 3.50 -5.04
C LYS A 366 -11.23 2.06 -4.64
N ALA A 367 -10.31 1.39 -5.34
CA ALA A 367 -9.97 0.01 -5.02
C ALA A 367 -9.25 -0.08 -3.66
N LYS A 368 -8.38 0.89 -3.34
CA LYS A 368 -7.66 0.94 -2.07
C LYS A 368 -8.53 1.34 -0.88
N GLU A 369 -9.55 2.17 -1.11
CA GLU A 369 -10.44 2.67 -0.05
C GLU A 369 -11.62 1.75 0.28
N ASP A 370 -11.77 0.62 -0.41
CA ASP A 370 -12.82 -0.33 -0.10
C ASP A 370 -12.48 -1.06 1.21
N PRO A 371 -13.17 -0.82 2.34
CA PRO A 371 -12.86 -1.49 3.59
C PRO A 371 -13.11 -3.01 3.52
N PHE A 372 -13.78 -3.47 2.46
CA PHE A 372 -13.97 -4.88 2.17
C PHE A 372 -12.83 -5.51 1.37
N SER A 373 -11.82 -4.72 1.00
CA SER A 373 -10.58 -5.22 0.35
C SER A 373 -9.56 -5.74 1.36
N ASP A 374 -9.60 -5.25 2.60
CA ASP A 374 -8.75 -5.68 3.71
C ASP A 374 -9.36 -6.91 4.38
N GLN A 375 -8.58 -7.99 4.44
CA GLN A 375 -9.09 -9.30 4.87
C GLN A 375 -9.14 -9.40 6.40
N GLY A 376 -8.15 -8.85 7.10
CA GLY A 376 -8.09 -8.81 8.56
C GLY A 376 -9.21 -7.96 9.16
N TYR A 377 -9.46 -6.79 8.56
CA TYR A 377 -10.57 -5.91 8.92
C TYR A 377 -11.92 -6.62 8.83
N VAL A 378 -12.15 -7.40 7.76
CA VAL A 378 -13.41 -8.16 7.57
C VAL A 378 -13.47 -9.36 8.50
N ALA A 379 -12.37 -10.09 8.70
CA ALA A 379 -12.31 -11.25 9.59
C ALA A 379 -12.71 -10.88 11.02
N ALA A 380 -12.10 -9.83 11.58
CA ALA A 380 -12.36 -9.37 12.94
C ALA A 380 -13.78 -8.83 13.15
N ARG A 381 -14.36 -8.14 12.15
CA ARG A 381 -15.68 -7.49 12.29
C ARG A 381 -16.87 -8.29 11.79
N CYS A 382 -16.66 -9.30 10.95
CA CYS A 382 -17.72 -10.08 10.32
C CYS A 382 -17.62 -11.58 10.63
N ASN A 383 -16.77 -12.00 11.58
CA ASN A 383 -16.51 -13.41 11.88
C ASN A 383 -16.23 -14.24 10.61
N GLY A 384 -15.49 -13.65 9.66
CA GLY A 384 -15.16 -14.26 8.37
C GLY A 384 -16.33 -14.41 7.36
N ALA A 385 -17.52 -13.86 7.63
CA ALA A 385 -18.67 -13.93 6.72
C ALA A 385 -19.50 -12.63 6.67
N PHE A 386 -19.78 -12.15 5.45
CA PHE A 386 -20.68 -11.02 5.24
C PHE A 386 -22.08 -11.31 5.78
N LYS A 387 -22.86 -10.26 6.10
CA LYS A 387 -24.28 -10.40 6.52
C LYS A 387 -25.16 -11.18 5.52
N ASP A 388 -24.74 -11.26 4.26
CA ASP A 388 -25.41 -12.02 3.20
C ASP A 388 -24.91 -13.48 3.09
N GLY A 389 -24.10 -13.95 4.04
CA GLY A 389 -23.53 -15.31 4.09
C GLY A 389 -22.38 -15.58 3.12
N LYS A 390 -22.00 -14.60 2.30
CA LYS A 390 -20.81 -14.70 1.45
C LYS A 390 -19.55 -14.62 2.31
N LYS A 391 -18.51 -15.39 1.98
CA LYS A 391 -17.17 -15.19 2.54
C LYS A 391 -16.39 -14.23 1.63
N VAL A 392 -15.37 -13.56 2.14
CA VAL A 392 -14.38 -12.91 1.29
C VAL A 392 -13.77 -14.01 0.43
N GLU A 393 -13.94 -13.93 -0.89
CA GLU A 393 -13.23 -14.83 -1.79
C GLU A 393 -11.75 -14.45 -1.70
N SER A 394 -10.87 -15.37 -1.28
CA SER A 394 -9.43 -15.08 -1.24
C SER A 394 -9.01 -14.56 -2.62
N ASN A 395 -8.50 -13.33 -2.68
CA ASN A 395 -8.00 -12.78 -3.93
C ASN A 395 -6.77 -13.56 -4.44
N ALA A 396 -6.09 -14.26 -3.52
CA ALA A 396 -4.95 -15.15 -3.75
C ALA A 396 -5.09 -16.03 -5.00
N TYR A 397 -6.13 -16.85 -5.10
CA TYR A 397 -6.31 -17.78 -6.23
C TYR A 397 -6.62 -17.07 -7.55
N LYS A 398 -7.27 -15.89 -7.52
CA LYS A 398 -7.50 -15.07 -8.72
C LYS A 398 -6.20 -14.45 -9.24
N GLU A 399 -5.27 -14.09 -8.35
CA GLU A 399 -4.00 -13.49 -8.74
C GLU A 399 -3.06 -14.45 -9.47
N ILE A 400 -3.14 -15.76 -9.21
CA ILE A 400 -2.36 -16.76 -9.97
C ILE A 400 -2.62 -16.62 -11.48
N GLY A 401 -3.83 -16.26 -11.89
CA GLY A 401 -4.21 -16.05 -13.29
C GLY A 401 -3.78 -14.69 -13.87
N SER A 402 -3.65 -13.64 -13.06
CA SER A 402 -3.39 -12.27 -13.55
C SER A 402 -1.91 -11.86 -13.52
N THR A 403 -1.09 -12.53 -12.71
CA THR A 403 0.31 -12.12 -12.47
C THR A 403 1.30 -12.59 -13.57
N LEU A 404 0.82 -13.30 -14.60
CA LEU A 404 1.66 -13.82 -15.69
C LEU A 404 2.14 -12.74 -16.70
N SER A 405 1.76 -11.47 -16.54
CA SER A 405 2.28 -10.41 -17.41
C SER A 405 2.23 -9.04 -16.74
N LYS A 406 3.33 -8.65 -16.10
CA LYS A 406 3.73 -7.24 -15.98
C LYS A 406 5.23 -7.16 -15.74
N LYS A 407 5.96 -7.00 -16.84
CA LYS A 407 7.38 -6.68 -16.85
C LYS A 407 7.51 -5.18 -16.59
N SER A 408 7.81 -4.78 -15.36
CA SER A 408 8.22 -3.39 -15.09
C SER A 408 9.67 -3.24 -15.54
N SER A 409 9.89 -2.50 -16.63
CA SER A 409 11.22 -2.04 -17.02
C SER A 409 11.69 -0.99 -16.02
N GLY A 410 12.64 -1.37 -15.17
CA GLY A 410 13.37 -0.41 -14.33
C GLY A 410 14.21 0.51 -15.20
N MET A 411 13.90 1.80 -15.17
CA MET A 411 14.70 2.84 -15.83
C MET A 411 15.82 3.24 -14.86
N GLY A 412 17.03 2.76 -15.13
CA GLY A 412 18.23 3.04 -14.34
C GLY A 412 18.60 4.53 -14.34
N GLY A 413 19.21 4.97 -13.24
CA GLY A 413 19.50 6.38 -12.94
C GLY A 413 20.37 7.06 -14.01
N PHE A 414 19.78 8.05 -14.67
CA PHE A 414 20.51 9.00 -15.50
C PHE A 414 20.91 10.22 -14.67
N SER A 415 22.14 10.69 -14.87
CA SER A 415 22.61 12.00 -14.38
C SER A 415 21.67 13.12 -14.86
N ILE A 416 21.47 14.16 -14.05
CA ILE A 416 20.56 15.29 -14.30
C ILE A 416 20.78 15.91 -15.69
N ILE A 417 22.04 15.95 -16.16
CA ILE A 417 22.40 16.46 -17.50
C ILE A 417 21.93 15.50 -18.61
N GLY A 418 22.07 14.19 -18.40
CA GLY A 418 21.57 13.17 -19.34
C GLY A 418 20.03 13.18 -19.42
N PHE A 419 19.35 13.45 -18.30
CA PHE A 419 17.91 13.61 -18.28
C PHE A 419 17.47 14.85 -19.06
N LEU A 420 18.16 15.99 -18.92
CA LEU A 420 17.85 17.21 -19.66
C LEU A 420 18.11 17.07 -21.17
N VAL A 421 19.16 16.35 -21.58
CA VAL A 421 19.46 16.10 -23.00
C VAL A 421 18.46 15.10 -23.60
N LEU A 422 18.14 14.01 -22.91
CA LEU A 422 17.10 13.07 -23.35
C LEU A 422 15.71 13.71 -23.35
N ALA A 423 15.41 14.57 -22.38
CA ALA A 423 14.18 15.36 -22.37
C ALA A 423 14.15 16.33 -23.53
N TYR A 424 15.25 17.03 -23.85
CA TYR A 424 15.33 17.91 -25.00
C TYR A 424 15.07 17.16 -26.32
N TRP A 425 15.78 16.06 -26.58
CA TRP A 425 15.57 15.27 -27.80
C TRP A 425 14.22 14.55 -27.84
N GLY A 426 13.73 14.07 -26.68
CA GLY A 426 12.39 13.51 -26.54
C GLY A 426 11.29 14.53 -26.81
N ILE A 427 11.46 15.76 -26.30
CA ILE A 427 10.59 16.91 -26.59
C ILE A 427 10.64 17.23 -28.09
N GLN A 428 11.81 17.27 -28.72
CA GLN A 428 11.91 17.49 -30.17
C GLN A 428 11.20 16.40 -30.99
N MET A 429 11.30 15.13 -30.59
CA MET A 429 10.56 14.03 -31.22
C MET A 429 9.04 14.16 -31.04
N VAL A 430 8.58 14.41 -29.81
CA VAL A 430 7.16 14.59 -29.51
C VAL A 430 6.61 15.81 -30.23
N LEU A 431 7.35 16.90 -30.30
CA LEU A 431 6.97 18.12 -31.01
C LEU A 431 6.93 17.92 -32.53
N GLY A 432 7.85 17.13 -33.11
CA GLY A 432 7.77 16.71 -34.51
C GLY A 432 6.51 15.90 -34.80
N VAL A 433 6.15 14.99 -33.89
CA VAL A 433 4.87 14.25 -33.96
C VAL A 433 3.68 15.18 -33.81
N VAL A 434 3.71 16.16 -32.90
CA VAL A 434 2.64 17.16 -32.73
C VAL A 434 2.49 18.02 -33.99
N TYR A 435 3.59 18.43 -34.62
CA TYR A 435 3.54 19.20 -35.87
C TYR A 435 2.86 18.41 -36.99
N ILE A 436 3.21 17.13 -37.16
CA ILE A 436 2.55 16.22 -38.10
C ILE A 436 1.06 16.06 -37.72
N LEU A 437 0.75 15.88 -36.44
CA LEU A 437 -0.60 15.75 -35.92
C LEU A 437 -1.46 17.01 -36.15
N VAL A 438 -0.89 18.21 -36.13
CA VAL A 438 -1.59 19.47 -36.44
C VAL A 438 -2.10 19.49 -37.89
N GLU A 439 -1.39 18.89 -38.85
CA GLU A 439 -1.92 18.72 -40.22
C GLU A 439 -3.12 17.76 -40.25
N PHE A 440 -3.18 16.81 -39.32
CA PHE A 440 -4.27 15.84 -39.16
C PHE A 440 -5.28 16.24 -38.06
N TRP A 441 -5.42 17.53 -37.74
CA TRP A 441 -6.34 17.99 -36.70
C TRP A 441 -7.79 17.46 -36.81
N PRO A 442 -8.38 17.18 -37.99
CA PRO A 442 -9.74 16.62 -38.06
C PRO A 442 -9.81 15.19 -37.50
N LEU A 443 -8.74 14.39 -37.66
CA LEU A 443 -8.66 13.03 -37.10
C LEU A 443 -8.47 13.06 -35.59
N ILE A 444 -7.72 14.04 -35.07
CA ILE A 444 -7.57 14.27 -33.63
C ILE A 444 -8.90 14.68 -33.01
N LEU A 445 -9.63 15.57 -33.68
CA LEU A 445 -10.94 16.01 -33.24
C LEU A 445 -11.94 14.83 -33.19
N LEU A 446 -11.90 13.94 -34.18
CA LEU A 446 -12.65 12.67 -34.14
C LEU A 446 -12.23 11.80 -32.95
N GLY A 447 -10.93 11.63 -32.70
CA GLY A 447 -10.41 10.86 -31.57
C GLY A 447 -10.82 11.42 -30.21
N VAL A 448 -10.77 12.75 -30.05
CA VAL A 448 -11.22 13.46 -28.84
C VAL A 448 -12.72 13.26 -28.62
N ILE A 449 -13.53 13.34 -29.68
CA ILE A 449 -14.98 13.07 -29.62
C ILE A 449 -15.23 11.61 -29.20
N ILE A 450 -14.54 10.64 -29.80
CA ILE A 450 -14.68 9.21 -29.46
C ILE A 450 -14.33 8.97 -27.99
N VAL A 451 -13.22 9.53 -27.51
CA VAL A 451 -12.80 9.39 -26.11
C VAL A 451 -13.79 10.09 -25.17
N GLY A 452 -14.30 11.27 -25.54
CA GLY A 452 -15.33 11.98 -24.80
C GLY A 452 -16.64 11.19 -24.69
N ILE A 453 -17.11 10.60 -25.79
CA ILE A 453 -18.30 9.74 -25.82
C ILE A 453 -18.06 8.48 -24.96
N TRP A 454 -16.88 7.87 -25.06
CA TRP A 454 -16.52 6.71 -24.24
C TRP A 454 -16.50 7.05 -22.73
N MET A 455 -15.94 8.20 -22.35
CA MET A 455 -15.92 8.68 -20.97
C MET A 455 -17.34 8.97 -20.44
N LEU A 456 -18.20 9.60 -21.25
CA LEU A 456 -19.60 9.82 -20.90
C LEU A 456 -20.35 8.49 -20.74
N TRP A 457 -20.16 7.56 -21.66
CA TRP A 457 -20.83 6.25 -21.62
C TRP A 457 -20.41 5.44 -20.39
N ASP A 458 -19.13 5.47 -20.02
CA ASP A 458 -18.64 4.77 -18.84
C ASP A 458 -19.16 5.40 -17.54
N THR A 459 -19.28 6.74 -17.50
CA THR A 459 -19.90 7.45 -16.37
C THR A 459 -21.37 7.05 -16.19
N ILE A 460 -22.11 6.93 -17.31
CA ILE A 460 -23.52 6.47 -17.33
C ILE A 460 -23.62 5.00 -16.89
N LYS A 461 -22.75 4.12 -17.41
CA LYS A 461 -22.70 2.71 -16.99
C LYS A 461 -22.38 2.56 -15.51
N GLY A 462 -21.43 3.35 -14.99
CA GLY A 462 -21.11 3.41 -13.57
C GLY A 462 -22.33 3.77 -12.72
N ASN A 463 -23.11 4.79 -13.12
CA ASN A 463 -24.35 5.16 -12.44
C ASN A 463 -25.45 4.09 -12.53
N ASN A 464 -25.55 3.38 -13.66
CA ASN A 464 -26.52 2.27 -13.80
C ASN A 464 -26.13 1.04 -12.96
N LYS A 465 -24.83 0.73 -12.85
CA LYS A 465 -24.32 -0.33 -11.98
C LYS A 465 -24.57 0.01 -10.50
N LYS A 466 -24.44 1.29 -10.13
CA LYS A 466 -24.81 1.83 -8.81
C LYS A 466 -26.31 1.70 -8.51
N LYS A 467 -27.19 2.03 -9.46
CA LYS A 467 -28.65 1.82 -9.30
C LYS A 467 -29.00 0.36 -9.04
N LYS A 468 -28.42 -0.57 -9.81
CA LYS A 468 -28.63 -2.01 -9.63
C LYS A 468 -28.06 -2.54 -8.31
N ALA A 469 -26.95 -1.99 -7.83
CA ALA A 469 -26.38 -2.32 -6.52
C ALA A 469 -27.18 -1.74 -5.33
N ALA A 470 -27.95 -0.66 -5.56
CA ALA A 470 -28.88 -0.11 -4.56
C ALA A 470 -30.22 -0.86 -4.52
N GLU A 471 -30.64 -1.45 -5.64
CA GLU A 471 -31.88 -2.24 -5.76
C GLU A 471 -31.72 -3.71 -5.30
N GLY A 472 -30.51 -4.27 -5.35
CA GLY A 472 -30.17 -5.54 -4.70
C GLY A 472 -29.55 -5.28 -3.33
N LYS A 473 -30.02 -5.96 -2.27
CA LYS A 473 -29.52 -5.84 -0.88
C LYS A 473 -28.02 -6.17 -0.75
N THR A 474 -27.15 -5.29 -1.23
CA THR A 474 -25.69 -5.32 -1.06
C THR A 474 -25.36 -3.91 -0.62
N LYS A 475 -25.06 -3.73 0.67
CA LYS A 475 -24.78 -2.40 1.21
C LYS A 475 -23.52 -1.86 0.54
N SER A 476 -23.75 -0.86 -0.30
CA SER A 476 -22.75 0.00 -0.91
C SER A 476 -21.85 0.63 0.15
N ILE A 477 -20.60 0.88 -0.27
CA ILE A 477 -19.69 1.95 0.20
C ILE A 477 -20.45 2.99 1.06
N PRO A 478 -19.99 3.30 2.29
CA PRO A 478 -20.65 4.27 3.16
C PRO A 478 -21.05 5.54 2.41
N GLU A 479 -22.28 6.04 2.62
CA GLU A 479 -22.79 7.28 1.99
C GLU A 479 -21.85 8.49 2.16
N ARG A 480 -21.03 8.49 3.21
CA ARG A 480 -20.00 9.49 3.51
C ARG A 480 -18.89 9.51 2.44
N ILE A 481 -18.43 8.34 1.99
CA ILE A 481 -17.41 8.19 0.92
C ILE A 481 -18.03 8.49 -0.45
N GLN A 482 -19.31 8.11 -0.66
CA GLN A 482 -20.01 8.32 -1.94
C GLN A 482 -20.26 9.80 -2.29
N LYS A 483 -20.43 10.69 -1.29
CA LYS A 483 -20.64 12.13 -1.52
C LYS A 483 -19.39 12.86 -2.03
N ASP A 484 -18.20 12.38 -1.68
CA ASP A 484 -16.92 13.03 -2.01
C ASP A 484 -16.39 12.69 -3.41
N PHE A 485 -16.87 11.61 -4.04
CA PHE A 485 -16.57 11.25 -5.43
C PHE A 485 -17.54 11.85 -6.44
N ARG A 486 -18.05 13.07 -6.22
CA ARG A 486 -18.76 13.79 -7.27
C ARG A 486 -17.81 13.99 -8.45
N PHE A 487 -18.28 13.77 -9.68
CA PHE A 487 -17.53 14.01 -10.92
C PHE A 487 -17.36 15.52 -11.22
N THR A 488 -17.39 16.37 -10.20
CA THR A 488 -17.33 17.82 -10.36
C THR A 488 -15.95 18.28 -10.79
N GLU A 489 -14.88 17.55 -10.49
CA GLU A 489 -13.51 18.00 -10.77
C GLU A 489 -13.09 17.74 -12.22
N ILE A 490 -13.63 16.71 -12.89
CA ILE A 490 -13.38 16.45 -14.31
C ILE A 490 -14.11 17.45 -15.23
N SER A 491 -15.10 18.18 -14.69
CA SER A 491 -15.89 19.16 -15.45
C SER A 491 -15.02 20.26 -16.09
N GLY A 492 -13.90 20.61 -15.46
CA GLY A 492 -12.95 21.61 -16.00
C GLY A 492 -12.38 21.18 -17.34
N VAL A 493 -11.88 19.94 -17.45
CA VAL A 493 -11.39 19.40 -18.73
C VAL A 493 -12.51 19.28 -19.76
N ILE A 494 -13.68 18.79 -19.36
CA ILE A 494 -14.81 18.60 -20.29
C ILE A 494 -15.25 19.95 -20.88
N LEU A 495 -15.43 20.96 -20.04
CA LEU A 495 -15.82 22.30 -20.48
C LEU A 495 -14.74 22.92 -21.37
N GLY A 496 -13.47 22.78 -21.01
CA GLY A 496 -12.34 23.24 -21.83
C GLY A 496 -12.34 22.59 -23.23
N LEU A 497 -12.53 21.27 -23.31
CA LEU A 497 -12.59 20.55 -24.58
C LEU A 497 -13.77 20.99 -25.44
N ILE A 498 -14.95 21.20 -24.85
CA ILE A 498 -16.12 21.71 -25.58
C ILE A 498 -15.82 23.08 -26.19
N ILE A 499 -15.27 24.01 -25.40
CA ILE A 499 -14.91 25.36 -25.86
C ILE A 499 -13.87 25.29 -26.97
N ALA A 500 -12.84 24.45 -26.83
CA ALA A 500 -11.82 24.27 -27.85
C ALA A 500 -12.39 23.73 -29.17
N ILE A 501 -13.29 22.75 -29.10
CA ILE A 501 -13.98 22.20 -30.27
C ILE A 501 -14.82 23.29 -30.96
N VAL A 502 -15.59 24.08 -30.20
CA VAL A 502 -16.39 25.18 -30.75
C VAL A 502 -15.53 26.19 -31.49
N VAL A 503 -14.39 26.59 -30.92
CA VAL A 503 -13.47 27.55 -31.54
C VAL A 503 -12.79 26.97 -32.79
N LEU A 504 -12.45 25.68 -32.79
CA LEU A 504 -11.92 25.02 -33.99
C LEU A 504 -12.94 24.92 -35.13
N ILE A 505 -14.21 24.64 -34.82
CA ILE A 505 -15.30 24.59 -35.81
C ILE A 505 -15.61 26.00 -36.33
N TRP A 506 -15.66 26.99 -35.45
CA TRP A 506 -15.93 28.38 -35.82
C TRP A 506 -14.81 28.99 -36.68
N ASN A 507 -13.57 28.52 -36.47
CA ASN A 507 -12.37 28.91 -37.22
C ASN A 507 -12.23 30.45 -37.38
N PRO A 508 -12.21 31.22 -36.28
CA PRO A 508 -12.11 32.67 -36.33
C PRO A 508 -10.80 33.13 -36.97
N ILE A 509 -10.83 34.31 -37.60
CA ILE A 509 -9.65 34.90 -38.25
C ILE A 509 -8.65 35.43 -37.20
N ASP A 510 -9.15 35.95 -36.08
CA ASP A 510 -8.29 36.53 -35.03
C ASP A 510 -7.66 35.47 -34.12
N ASP A 511 -6.33 35.50 -34.03
CA ASP A 511 -5.53 34.61 -33.17
C ASP A 511 -5.87 34.70 -31.68
N ILE A 512 -6.36 35.86 -31.23
CA ILE A 512 -6.71 36.10 -29.81
C ILE A 512 -7.75 35.10 -29.30
N ASN A 513 -8.68 34.67 -30.17
CA ASN A 513 -9.74 33.72 -29.80
C ASN A 513 -9.15 32.33 -29.49
N TYR A 514 -8.11 31.91 -30.22
CA TYR A 514 -7.42 30.66 -29.96
C TYR A 514 -6.63 30.69 -28.64
N TYR A 515 -5.97 31.82 -28.35
CA TYR A 515 -5.25 31.98 -27.07
C TYR A 515 -6.19 32.02 -25.87
N ILE A 516 -7.34 32.70 -25.98
CA ILE A 516 -8.37 32.70 -24.93
C ILE A 516 -8.89 31.28 -24.70
N ALA A 517 -9.25 30.56 -25.77
CA ALA A 517 -9.73 29.19 -25.68
C ALA A 517 -8.70 28.25 -25.04
N SER A 518 -7.44 28.34 -25.46
CA SER A 518 -6.35 27.54 -24.91
C SER A 518 -6.11 27.84 -23.42
N THR A 519 -6.18 29.11 -23.02
CA THR A 519 -6.07 29.52 -21.62
C THR A 519 -7.19 28.90 -20.77
N ILE A 520 -8.43 28.90 -21.27
CA ILE A 520 -9.56 28.26 -20.57
C ILE A 520 -9.33 26.75 -20.42
N VAL A 521 -8.81 26.08 -21.47
CA VAL A 521 -8.47 24.64 -21.39
C VAL A 521 -7.42 24.38 -20.32
N PHE A 522 -6.33 25.16 -20.29
CA PHE A 522 -5.28 24.99 -19.29
C PHE A 522 -5.77 25.29 -17.86
N LEU A 523 -6.62 26.30 -17.66
CA LEU A 523 -7.26 26.54 -16.37
C LEU A 523 -8.13 25.35 -15.95
N GLY A 524 -8.86 24.75 -16.89
CA GLY A 524 -9.62 23.52 -16.68
C GLY A 524 -8.74 22.34 -16.26
N ILE A 525 -7.58 22.16 -16.91
CA ILE A 525 -6.59 21.13 -16.56
C ILE A 525 -6.07 21.35 -15.13
N VAL A 526 -5.67 22.58 -14.78
CA VAL A 526 -5.18 22.91 -13.43
C VAL A 526 -6.26 22.64 -12.38
N TYR A 527 -7.52 23.00 -12.66
CA TYR A 527 -8.65 22.70 -11.77
C TYR A 527 -8.83 21.20 -11.56
N THR A 528 -8.78 20.40 -12.63
CA THR A 528 -8.90 18.94 -12.52
C THR A 528 -7.72 18.32 -11.77
N ILE A 529 -6.48 18.76 -12.01
CA ILE A 529 -5.29 18.31 -11.25
C ILE A 529 -5.44 18.65 -9.77
N THR A 530 -5.92 19.84 -9.45
CA THR A 530 -6.20 20.26 -8.07
C THR A 530 -7.22 19.33 -7.40
N GLY A 531 -8.25 18.93 -8.15
CA GLY A 531 -9.23 17.94 -7.73
C GLY A 531 -8.63 16.55 -7.47
N ILE A 532 -7.72 16.09 -8.34
CA ILE A 532 -6.97 14.84 -8.13
C ILE A 532 -6.17 14.92 -6.83
N ILE A 533 -5.44 16.01 -6.63
CA ILE A 533 -4.63 16.20 -5.42
C ILE A 533 -5.49 16.22 -4.16
N LYS A 534 -6.66 16.87 -4.21
CA LYS A 534 -7.60 16.86 -3.09
C LYS A 534 -8.02 15.43 -2.73
N LYS A 535 -8.35 14.62 -3.73
CA LYS A 535 -8.73 13.21 -3.53
C LYS A 535 -7.54 12.36 -3.09
N TYR A 536 -6.36 12.56 -3.69
CA TYR A 536 -5.12 11.94 -3.26
C TYR A 536 -4.80 12.23 -1.79
N ASN A 537 -4.97 13.47 -1.33
CA ASN A 537 -4.77 13.84 0.07
C ASN A 537 -5.79 13.19 0.99
N ILE A 538 -7.05 13.09 0.56
CA ILE A 538 -8.07 12.34 1.29
C ILE A 538 -7.63 10.89 1.43
N LEU A 539 -6.96 10.28 0.46
CA LEU A 539 -6.55 8.87 0.52
C LEU A 539 -5.26 8.62 1.24
N SER A 540 -4.34 9.56 1.13
CA SER A 540 -3.07 9.56 1.86
C SER A 540 -3.28 10.00 3.31
N THR A 541 -4.53 10.06 3.76
CA THR A 541 -4.90 10.32 5.14
C THR A 541 -6.05 9.39 5.47
N HIS A 542 -6.07 8.80 6.64
CA HIS A 542 -7.16 7.97 7.12
C HIS A 542 -8.11 8.85 7.92
N PRO A 543 -9.44 8.63 7.87
CA PRO A 543 -10.31 9.20 8.89
C PRO A 543 -9.84 8.70 10.25
N ILE A 544 -10.01 9.49 11.30
CA ILE A 544 -9.74 9.02 12.66
C ILE A 544 -10.56 7.73 12.86
N PRO A 545 -9.94 6.61 13.26
CA PRO A 545 -10.68 5.38 13.51
C PRO A 545 -11.69 5.64 14.65
N GLU A 546 -12.98 5.66 14.35
CA GLU A 546 -14.06 5.74 15.34
C GLU A 546 -14.49 4.30 15.63
N PHE A 547 -13.87 3.63 16.62
CA PHE A 547 -14.27 2.27 17.00
C PHE A 547 -15.51 2.27 17.92
N PHE A 548 -15.84 3.40 18.57
CA PHE A 548 -16.98 3.50 19.49
C PHE A 548 -18.28 4.08 18.91
N ASP A 549 -18.25 4.80 17.78
CA ASP A 549 -19.47 5.34 17.14
C ASP A 549 -19.96 4.41 16.01
N ARG A 550 -20.48 3.26 16.41
CA ARG A 550 -21.53 2.57 15.67
C ARG A 550 -22.67 2.28 16.63
N GLU A 551 -23.63 3.20 16.69
CA GLU A 551 -24.94 2.92 17.24
C GLU A 551 -25.47 1.59 16.65
N GLY A 552 -25.69 0.61 17.53
CA GLY A 552 -26.59 -0.51 17.28
C GLY A 552 -26.00 -1.77 16.64
N ALA A 553 -25.14 -2.49 17.37
CA ALA A 553 -25.30 -3.94 17.51
C ALA A 553 -24.58 -4.39 18.78
N ASN A 554 -25.36 -4.68 19.83
CA ASN A 554 -24.88 -5.37 21.01
C ASN A 554 -24.17 -6.66 20.56
N ILE A 555 -22.87 -6.78 20.85
CA ILE A 555 -22.09 -8.01 20.64
C ILE A 555 -22.22 -8.94 21.88
N HIS A 556 -23.04 -8.54 22.85
CA HIS A 556 -23.52 -9.38 23.94
C HIS A 556 -25.06 -9.35 23.96
N ALA A 557 -25.67 -10.11 23.05
CA ALA A 557 -27.05 -10.59 23.14
C ALA A 557 -27.21 -11.87 22.32
#